data_AF-A0A9D2LQ85-F1
#
_entry.id   AF-A0A9D2LQ85-F1
#
_cell.length_a   1.000
_cell.length_b   1.000
_cell.length_c   1.000
_cell.angle_alpha   90.00
_cell.angle_beta   90.00
_cell.angle_gamma   90.00
#
_symmetry.space_group_name_H-M   'P 1'
#
loop_
_entity.id
_entity.type
_entity.pdbx_description
1 polymer ?
#
loop_
_entity_poly.entity_id
_entity_poly.type
_entity_poly.pdbx_seq_one_letter_code
_entity_poly.pdbx_strand_id
1 'polypeptide(L)' 'MAVPHLVNRIRFTSSLKKELSKKLDELAKETRIAKTRLLDEAVEDLLKKYDKQ' A
#
# COMPACT_ATOMS: atom_id res chain seq x y z
N MET A 1 0.18 -15.30 23.95
CA MET A 1 0.55 -14.89 22.58
C MET A 1 0.31 -13.39 22.48
N ALA A 2 1.37 -12.57 22.41
CA ALA A 2 1.22 -11.13 22.28
C ALA A 2 0.96 -10.79 20.80
N VAL A 3 -0.25 -10.30 20.51
CA VAL A 3 -0.56 -9.77 19.18
C VAL A 3 0.20 -8.45 19.04
N PRO A 4 1.13 -8.29 18.08
CA PRO A 4 1.85 -7.03 17.92
C PRO A 4 0.87 -5.92 17.57
N HIS A 5 0.73 -4.95 18.48
CA HIS A 5 -0.15 -3.80 18.31
C HIS A 5 0.55 -2.80 17.39
N LEU A 6 0.22 -2.80 16.10
CA LEU A 6 0.75 -1.83 15.15
C LEU A 6 0.00 -0.50 15.34
N VAL A 7 0.51 0.36 16.22
CA VAL A 7 -0.13 1.65 16.58
C VAL A 7 -0.33 2.60 15.41
N ASN A 8 0.52 2.49 14.37
CA ASN A 8 0.49 3.37 13.19
C ASN A 8 -0.11 2.70 11.94
N ARG A 9 -0.72 1.50 12.04
CA ARG A 9 -1.28 0.80 10.87
C ARG A 9 -2.70 0.31 11.14
N ILE A 10 -3.61 0.64 10.24
CA ILE A 10 -4.98 0.12 10.22
C ILE A 10 -5.07 -0.97 9.15
N ARG A 11 -5.83 -2.04 9.42
CA ARG A 11 -6.07 -3.09 8.43
C ARG A 11 -6.96 -2.53 7.32
N PHE A 12 -6.43 -2.46 6.11
CA PHE A 12 -7.18 -2.05 4.91
C PHE A 12 -7.66 -3.29 4.14
N THR A 13 -8.97 -3.57 4.17
CA THR A 13 -9.59 -4.64 3.37
C THR A 13 -10.51 -4.02 2.32
N SER A 14 -9.97 -3.73 1.15
CA SER A 14 -10.74 -3.21 0.02
C SER A 14 -10.62 -4.13 -1.20
N SER A 15 -11.57 -3.99 -2.12
CA SER A 15 -11.53 -4.67 -3.40
C SER A 15 -10.65 -3.90 -4.39
N LEU A 16 -9.52 -4.49 -4.77
CA LEU A 16 -8.60 -3.96 -5.79
C LEU A 16 -8.78 -4.72 -7.12
N LYS A 17 -8.56 -4.08 -8.26
CA LYS A 17 -8.50 -4.77 -9.56
C LYS A 17 -7.38 -5.83 -9.54
N LYS A 18 -7.67 -7.03 -10.03
CA LYS A 18 -6.72 -8.16 -10.10
C LYS A 18 -5.43 -7.83 -10.87
N GLU A 19 -5.53 -7.02 -11.91
CA GLU A 19 -4.37 -6.60 -12.71
C GLU A 19 -3.44 -5.67 -11.93
N LEU A 20 -3.99 -4.78 -11.10
CA LEU A 20 -3.21 -3.89 -10.26
C LEU A 20 -2.51 -4.65 -9.12
N SER A 21 -3.15 -5.70 -8.59
CA SER A 21 -2.50 -6.52 -7.56
C SER A 21 -1.28 -7.24 -8.12
N LYS A 22 -1.38 -7.81 -9.33
CA LYS A 22 -0.22 -8.41 -10.04
C LYS A 22 0.86 -7.35 -10.31
N LYS A 23 0.43 -6.18 -10.80
CA LYS A 23 1.18 -4.92 -10.90
C LYS A 23 2.13 -4.69 -9.71
N LEU A 24 1.49 -4.59 -8.56
CA LEU A 24 2.12 -4.28 -7.30
C LEU A 24 3.04 -5.41 -6.80
N ASP A 25 2.64 -6.66 -7.03
CA ASP A 25 3.42 -7.84 -6.72
C ASP A 25 4.75 -7.90 -7.48
N GLU A 26 4.72 -7.59 -8.79
CA GLU A 26 5.91 -7.53 -9.64
C GLU A 26 6.79 -6.35 -9.22
N LEU A 27 6.21 -5.17 -9.02
CA LEU A 27 6.92 -3.98 -8.57
C LEU A 27 7.64 -4.21 -7.23
N ALA A 28 6.99 -4.90 -6.28
CA ALA A 28 7.58 -5.25 -4.99
C ALA A 28 8.80 -6.16 -5.14
N LYS A 29 8.79 -7.08 -6.12
CA LYS A 29 9.93 -7.97 -6.41
C LYS A 29 11.09 -7.21 -7.05
N GLU A 30 10.81 -6.32 -7.98
CA GLU A 30 11.81 -5.53 -8.69
C GLU A 30 12.50 -4.52 -7.76
N THR A 31 11.71 -3.76 -7.02
CA THR A 31 12.21 -2.71 -6.12
C THR A 31 12.75 -3.25 -4.79
N ARG A 32 12.44 -4.51 -4.46
CA ARG A 32 12.66 -5.12 -3.13
C ARG A 32 11.97 -4.36 -1.98
N ILE A 33 10.95 -3.57 -2.29
CA ILE A 33 10.16 -2.84 -1.30
C ILE A 33 8.96 -3.69 -0.91
N ALA A 34 8.65 -3.76 0.39
CA ALA A 34 7.47 -4.47 0.87
C ALA A 34 6.18 -3.84 0.31
N LYS A 35 5.21 -4.68 -0.10
CA LYS A 35 3.92 -4.24 -0.66
C LYS A 35 3.21 -3.19 0.19
N THR A 36 3.28 -3.31 1.52
CA THR A 36 2.64 -2.36 2.42
C THR A 36 3.24 -0.96 2.28
N ARG A 37 4.56 -0.82 2.11
CA ARG A 37 5.20 0.48 1.87
C ARG A 37 4.83 1.06 0.50
N LEU A 38 4.74 0.21 -0.52
CA LEU A 38 4.29 0.66 -1.85
C LEU A 38 2.83 1.12 -1.84
N LEU A 39 1.98 0.49 -1.04
CA LEU A 39 0.59 0.95 -0.83
C LEU A 39 0.55 2.29 -0.10
N ASP A 40 1.35 2.45 0.96
CA ASP A 40 1.47 3.70 1.69
C ASP A 40 1.90 4.84 0.72
N GLU A 41 2.92 4.60 -0.10
CA GLU A 41 3.42 5.54 -1.12
C GLU A 41 2.36 5.88 -2.18
N ALA A 42 1.67 4.88 -2.73
CA ALA A 42 0.61 5.10 -3.72
C ALA A 42 -0.55 5.94 -3.16
N VAL A 43 -0.90 5.74 -1.89
CA VAL A 43 -1.94 6.54 -1.21
C VAL A 43 -1.45 7.97 -1.00
N GLU A 44 -0.21 8.18 -0.55
CA GLU A 44 0.37 9.52 -0.41
C GLU A 44 0.43 10.28 -1.74
N ASP A 45 0.86 9.62 -2.81
CA ASP A 45 0.93 10.23 -4.15
C ASP A 45 -0.45 10.60 -4.69
N LEU A 46 -1.46 9.74 -4.44
CA LEU A 46 -2.85 10.06 -4.75
C LEU A 46 -3.33 11.26 -3.94
N LEU A 47 -3.11 11.29 -2.63
CA LEU A 47 -3.50 12.42 -1.79
C LEU A 47 -2.83 13.71 -2.29
N LYS A 48 -1.52 13.74 -2.50
CA LYS A 48 -0.80 14.90 -3.07
C LYS A 48 -1.37 15.37 -4.41
N LYS A 49 -1.80 14.43 -5.26
CA LYS A 49 -2.39 14.74 -6.57
C LYS A 49 -3.74 15.47 -6.43
N TYR A 50 -4.52 15.15 -5.41
CA TYR A 50 -5.84 15.74 -5.15
C TYR A 50 -5.84 16.85 -4.08
N ASP A 51 -4.77 16.98 -3.30
CA ASP A 51 -4.55 18.01 -2.26
C ASP A 51 -4.28 19.39 -2.86
N LYS A 52 -4.02 19.49 -4.18
CA LYS A 52 -3.97 20.75 -4.93
C LYS A 52 -5.37 21.38 -5.17
N GLN A 53 -6.27 21.34 -4.20
CA GLN A 53 -7.49 22.17 -4.21
C GLN A 53 -7.25 23.49 -3.50
#